data_AF-Q5WMC4-F1
#
_entry.id   AF-Q5WMC4-F1
#
_cell.length_a   1.000
_cell.length_b   1.000
_cell.length_c   1.000
_cell.angle_alpha   90.00
_cell.angle_beta   90.00
_cell.angle_gamma   90.00
#
_symmetry.space_group_name_H-M   'P 1'
#
loop_
_entity.id
_entity.type
_entity.pdbx_description
1 polymer ?
#
loop_
_entity_poly.entity_id
_entity_poly.type
_entity_poly.pdbx_seq_one_letter_code
_entity_poly.pdbx_strand_id
1 'polypeptide(L)'
;MDNLVTSSISSASTSTSMTYDLGNMSKDEVVELFKKVGVFQAALIMFAYMYQAQSELSIATYADMNESSKESTKAQKMANLVDAKIAEVQSSSEKDKKVKLPDEVISYIQDSRNGISVSSDIDITNVLGAGDLQTVKAAISAKANNLTTTVNNNQLTLQQMSNTLNLLTNARSDMHSLQYRTIQAISFGK
;
A
#
# COMPACT_ATOMS: atom_id res chain seq x y z
N MET A 1 26.82 -31.44 14.34
CA MET A 1 25.63 -31.86 13.58
C MET A 1 24.53 -30.89 13.99
N ASP A 2 24.38 -29.79 13.26
CA ASP A 2 23.13 -29.01 13.23
C ASP A 2 23.10 -28.21 11.94
N ASN A 3 21.97 -28.33 11.27
CA ASN A 3 21.75 -28.10 9.86
C ASN A 3 21.11 -26.71 9.70
N LEU A 4 21.90 -25.69 9.35
CA LEU A 4 21.39 -24.36 9.03
C LEU A 4 21.16 -24.27 7.53
N VAL A 5 19.90 -24.54 7.15
CA VAL A 5 19.34 -24.25 5.84
C VAL A 5 19.44 -22.74 5.62
N THR A 6 20.46 -22.31 4.88
CA THR A 6 20.49 -20.97 4.31
C THR A 6 19.52 -20.94 3.14
N SER A 7 18.29 -20.51 3.40
CA SER A 7 17.35 -20.09 2.37
C SER A 7 17.93 -18.85 1.67
N SER A 8 18.73 -19.08 0.64
CA SER A 8 19.05 -18.06 -0.35
C SER A 8 17.76 -17.70 -1.07
N ILE A 9 17.04 -16.72 -0.53
CA ILE A 9 16.10 -15.93 -1.30
C ILE A 9 16.98 -15.15 -2.27
N SER A 10 17.15 -15.72 -3.46
CA SER A 10 17.66 -15.02 -4.62
C SER A 10 16.77 -13.79 -4.78
N SER A 11 17.28 -12.62 -4.42
CA SER A 11 16.74 -11.35 -4.86
C SER A 11 16.79 -11.40 -6.38
N ALA A 12 15.66 -11.76 -6.99
CA ALA A 12 15.41 -11.51 -8.38
C ALA A 12 15.36 -9.99 -8.54
N SER A 13 16.55 -9.39 -8.67
CA SER A 13 16.70 -8.03 -9.17
C SER A 13 16.24 -8.05 -10.62
N THR A 14 14.94 -7.94 -10.86
CA THR A 14 14.41 -7.39 -12.11
C THR A 14 14.77 -5.93 -12.12
N SER A 15 16.02 -5.62 -12.45
CA SER A 15 16.43 -4.29 -12.85
C SER A 15 15.74 -3.98 -14.18
N THR A 16 14.51 -3.48 -14.12
CA THR A 16 13.89 -2.64 -15.16
C THR A 16 14.60 -1.29 -15.21
N SER A 17 15.95 -1.28 -15.22
CA SER A 17 16.69 -0.09 -15.54
C SER A 17 16.50 0.16 -17.02
N MET A 18 15.58 1.07 -17.34
CA MET A 18 15.41 1.59 -18.67
C MET A 18 16.75 2.18 -19.11
N THR A 19 17.25 1.77 -20.29
CA THR A 19 18.51 2.28 -20.85
C THR A 19 18.49 3.80 -21.06
N TYR A 20 17.29 4.37 -21.18
CA TYR A 20 17.05 5.81 -21.36
C TYR A 20 16.14 6.32 -20.25
N ASP A 21 16.58 7.38 -19.58
CA ASP A 21 15.80 8.08 -18.56
C ASP A 21 15.00 9.22 -19.22
N LEU A 22 13.81 8.88 -19.73
CA LEU A 22 12.95 9.85 -20.42
C LEU A 22 12.41 10.93 -19.47
N GLY A 23 12.41 10.71 -18.15
CA GLY A 23 11.85 11.64 -17.17
C GLY A 23 12.69 12.92 -17.02
N ASN A 24 13.98 12.83 -17.30
CA ASN A 24 14.92 13.95 -17.20
C ASN A 24 15.27 14.59 -18.56
N MET A 25 14.75 14.05 -19.67
CA MET A 25 14.98 14.59 -21.02
C MET A 25 13.91 15.62 -21.38
N SER A 26 14.32 16.68 -22.07
CA SER A 26 13.38 17.60 -22.70
C SER A 26 12.62 16.92 -23.84
N LYS A 27 11.50 17.53 -24.25
CA LYS A 27 10.69 17.04 -25.38
C LYS A 27 11.53 16.86 -26.65
N ASP A 28 12.41 17.81 -26.95
CA ASP A 28 13.20 17.80 -28.18
C ASP A 28 14.25 16.68 -28.15
N GLU A 29 14.88 16.45 -27.00
CA GLU A 29 15.81 15.33 -26.79
C GLU A 29 15.11 13.98 -26.92
N VAL A 30 13.88 13.83 -26.40
CA VAL A 30 13.09 12.60 -26.55
C VAL A 30 12.74 12.36 -28.03
N VAL A 31 12.32 13.39 -28.75
CA VAL A 31 12.00 13.28 -30.18
C VAL A 31 13.26 12.90 -30.99
N GLU A 32 14.41 13.48 -30.67
CA GLU A 32 15.68 13.14 -31.32
C GLU A 32 16.09 11.70 -31.03
N LEU A 33 15.99 11.26 -29.77
CA LEU A 33 16.21 9.87 -29.38
C LEU A 33 15.30 8.93 -30.16
N PHE A 34 14.01 9.22 -30.26
CA PHE A 34 13.04 8.39 -30.95
C PHE A 34 13.31 8.28 -32.45
N LYS A 35 13.76 9.37 -33.08
CA LYS A 35 14.24 9.34 -34.47
C LYS A 35 15.47 8.45 -34.62
N LYS A 36 16.40 8.49 -33.66
CA LYS A 36 17.65 7.71 -33.68
C LYS A 36 17.42 6.20 -33.52
N VAL A 37 16.52 5.78 -32.63
CA VAL A 37 16.29 4.35 -32.34
C VAL A 37 15.33 3.67 -33.33
N GLY A 38 14.57 4.47 -34.10
CA GLY A 38 13.57 3.97 -35.03
C GLY A 38 12.20 3.72 -34.38
N VAL A 39 11.16 3.70 -35.20
CA VAL A 39 9.74 3.78 -34.75
C VAL A 39 9.35 2.63 -33.81
N PHE A 40 9.75 1.39 -34.11
CA PHE A 40 9.43 0.24 -33.27
C PHE A 40 10.11 0.29 -31.90
N GLN A 41 11.40 0.65 -31.86
CA GLN A 41 12.12 0.79 -30.58
C GLN A 41 11.62 1.98 -29.77
N ALA A 42 11.28 3.10 -30.43
CA ALA A 42 10.66 4.24 -29.76
C ALA A 42 9.34 3.85 -29.06
N ALA A 43 8.48 3.08 -29.74
CA ALA A 43 7.24 2.57 -29.15
C ALA A 43 7.50 1.62 -27.97
N LEU A 44 8.49 0.72 -28.08
CA LEU A 44 8.87 -0.19 -27.00
C LEU A 44 9.41 0.57 -25.76
N ILE A 45 10.24 1.59 -25.98
CA ILE A 45 10.74 2.47 -24.92
C ILE A 45 9.59 3.20 -24.23
N MET A 46 8.62 3.72 -25.00
CA MET A 46 7.42 4.36 -24.45
C MET A 46 6.61 3.40 -23.58
N PHE A 47 6.29 2.20 -24.08
CA PHE A 47 5.51 1.22 -23.30
C PHE A 47 6.24 0.76 -22.04
N ALA A 48 7.56 0.60 -22.11
CA ALA A 48 8.35 0.20 -20.96
C ALA A 48 8.41 1.30 -19.89
N TYR A 49 8.50 2.57 -20.29
CA TYR A 49 8.45 3.71 -19.36
C TYR A 49 7.06 3.87 -18.72
N MET A 50 5.99 3.75 -19.52
CA MET A 50 4.61 3.75 -19.00
C MET A 50 4.36 2.59 -18.04
N TYR A 51 4.87 1.40 -18.35
CA TYR A 51 4.78 0.23 -17.47
C TYR A 51 5.48 0.49 -16.13
N GLN A 52 6.69 1.05 -16.17
CA GLN A 52 7.45 1.37 -14.96
C GLN A 52 6.69 2.37 -14.08
N ALA A 53 6.26 3.50 -14.64
CA ALA A 53 5.51 4.51 -13.89
C ALA A 53 4.23 3.94 -13.27
N GLN A 54 3.48 3.12 -14.04
CA GLN A 54 2.28 2.46 -13.55
C GLN A 54 2.59 1.44 -12.46
N SER A 55 3.69 0.69 -12.59
CA SER A 55 4.10 -0.32 -11.63
C SER A 55 4.50 0.31 -10.30
N GLU A 56 5.29 1.39 -10.32
CA GLU A 56 5.70 2.14 -9.13
C GLU A 56 4.47 2.70 -8.39
N LEU A 57 3.53 3.31 -9.11
CA LEU A 57 2.28 3.81 -8.53
C LEU A 57 1.42 2.68 -7.93
N SER A 58 1.37 1.51 -8.59
CA SER A 58 0.64 0.34 -8.11
C SER A 58 1.25 -0.23 -6.83
N ILE A 59 2.59 -0.30 -6.75
CA ILE A 59 3.31 -0.79 -5.58
C ILE A 59 3.06 0.14 -4.38
N ALA A 60 3.15 1.46 -4.59
CA ALA A 60 2.88 2.45 -3.54
C ALA A 60 1.44 2.31 -3.01
N THR A 61 0.45 2.28 -3.92
CA THR A 61 -0.96 2.11 -3.55
C THR A 61 -1.21 0.80 -2.78
N TYR A 62 -0.55 -0.30 -3.18
CA TYR A 62 -0.66 -1.57 -2.48
C TYR A 62 -0.02 -1.52 -1.09
N ALA A 63 1.14 -0.87 -0.95
CA ALA A 63 1.81 -0.69 0.33
C ALA A 63 0.92 0.09 1.31
N ASP A 64 0.35 1.22 0.88
CA ASP A 64 -0.57 2.05 1.67
C ASP A 64 -1.81 1.27 2.11
N MET A 65 -2.39 0.47 1.19
CA MET A 65 -3.55 -0.37 1.49
C MET A 65 -3.21 -1.46 2.51
N ASN A 66 -2.07 -2.11 2.37
CA ASN A 66 -1.63 -3.17 3.29
C ASN A 66 -1.32 -2.60 4.68
N GLU A 67 -0.67 -1.45 4.76
CA GLU A 67 -0.44 -0.74 6.02
C GLU A 67 -1.76 -0.34 6.68
N SER A 68 -2.66 0.29 5.93
CA SER A 68 -3.99 0.68 6.42
C SER A 68 -4.80 -0.51 6.92
N SER A 69 -4.74 -1.65 6.23
CA SER A 69 -5.43 -2.88 6.63
C SER A 69 -4.89 -3.45 7.96
N LYS A 70 -3.56 -3.47 8.12
CA LYS A 70 -2.90 -3.91 9.37
C LYS A 70 -3.25 -2.97 10.53
N GLU A 71 -3.19 -1.67 10.29
CA GLU A 71 -3.58 -0.67 11.30
C GLU A 71 -5.06 -0.79 11.66
N SER A 72 -5.95 -1.04 10.68
CA SER A 72 -7.39 -1.20 10.92
C SER A 72 -7.65 -2.40 11.83
N THR A 73 -7.02 -3.53 11.52
CA THR A 73 -7.12 -4.75 12.34
C THR A 73 -6.59 -4.53 13.76
N LYS A 74 -5.47 -3.82 13.90
CA LYS A 74 -4.90 -3.47 15.21
C LYS A 74 -5.84 -2.54 15.99
N ALA A 75 -6.36 -1.50 15.35
CA ALA A 75 -7.33 -0.57 15.95
C ALA A 75 -8.60 -1.30 16.42
N GLN A 76 -9.14 -2.21 15.60
CA GLN A 76 -10.29 -3.05 15.97
C GLN A 76 -9.99 -3.92 17.18
N LYS A 77 -8.82 -4.57 17.23
CA LYS A 77 -8.37 -5.34 18.40
C LYS A 77 -8.34 -4.45 19.66
N MET A 78 -7.79 -3.25 19.57
CA MET A 78 -7.71 -2.32 20.69
C MET A 78 -9.10 -1.86 21.14
N ALA A 79 -10.01 -1.54 20.20
CA ALA A 79 -11.39 -1.18 20.51
C ALA A 79 -12.12 -2.32 21.24
N ASN A 80 -11.89 -3.57 20.83
CA ASN A 80 -12.49 -4.75 21.48
C ASN A 80 -11.95 -4.96 22.91
N LEU A 81 -10.66 -4.67 23.15
CA LEU A 81 -10.10 -4.70 24.51
C LEU A 81 -10.72 -3.64 25.41
N VAL A 82 -11.00 -2.43 24.89
CA VAL A 82 -11.73 -1.39 25.63
C VAL A 82 -13.17 -1.83 25.88
N ASP A 83 -13.83 -2.44 24.89
CA ASP A 83 -15.19 -2.95 25.05
C ASP A 83 -15.32 -4.00 26.16
N ALA A 84 -14.35 -4.91 26.26
CA ALA A 84 -14.29 -5.87 27.35
C ALA A 84 -14.19 -5.18 28.73
N LYS A 85 -13.46 -4.06 28.83
CA LYS A 85 -13.38 -3.26 30.06
C LYS A 85 -14.66 -2.48 30.35
N ILE A 86 -15.34 -1.99 29.33
CA ILE A 86 -16.67 -1.37 29.47
C ILE A 86 -17.65 -2.40 30.04
N ALA A 87 -17.68 -3.61 29.48
CA ALA A 87 -18.53 -4.69 29.98
C ALA A 87 -18.22 -5.06 31.43
N GLU A 88 -16.93 -5.06 31.83
CA GLU A 88 -16.50 -5.31 33.20
C GLU A 88 -16.97 -4.26 34.22
N VAL A 89 -17.08 -3.00 33.78
CA VAL A 89 -17.63 -1.91 34.60
C VAL A 89 -19.14 -2.00 34.65
N GLN A 90 -19.80 -2.18 33.50
CA GLN A 90 -21.26 -2.19 33.38
C GLN A 90 -21.93 -3.40 34.05
N SER A 91 -21.24 -4.54 34.12
CA SER A 91 -21.74 -5.74 34.80
C SER A 91 -21.51 -5.73 36.31
N SER A 92 -20.77 -4.74 36.84
CA SER A 92 -20.54 -4.63 38.27
C SER A 92 -21.76 -4.08 39.00
N SER A 93 -21.98 -4.58 40.21
CA SER A 93 -22.98 -4.04 41.14
C SER A 93 -22.55 -2.71 41.77
N GLU A 94 -21.28 -2.31 41.62
CA GLU A 94 -20.75 -1.04 42.11
C GLU A 94 -21.01 0.09 41.10
N LYS A 95 -21.86 1.05 41.49
CA LYS A 95 -22.33 2.13 40.62
C LYS A 95 -21.19 3.05 40.10
N ASP A 96 -20.09 3.11 40.83
CA ASP A 96 -18.92 3.96 40.54
C ASP A 96 -17.67 3.14 40.22
N LYS A 97 -17.82 1.88 39.79
CA LYS A 97 -16.66 1.07 39.41
C LYS A 97 -15.87 1.77 38.30
N LYS A 98 -14.56 1.89 38.51
CA LYS A 98 -13.61 2.37 37.50
C LYS A 98 -12.56 1.31 37.27
N VAL A 99 -12.12 1.17 36.03
CA VAL A 99 -11.10 0.19 35.64
C VAL A 99 -10.01 0.86 34.83
N LYS A 100 -8.80 0.34 34.94
CA LYS A 100 -7.68 0.79 34.13
C LYS A 100 -7.79 0.17 32.73
N LEU A 101 -7.44 0.96 31.71
CA LEU A 101 -7.21 0.43 30.36
C LEU A 101 -6.03 -0.56 30.37
N PRO A 102 -6.06 -1.59 29.50
CA PRO A 102 -4.90 -2.46 29.29
C PRO A 102 -3.70 -1.65 28.80
N ASP A 103 -2.48 -1.98 29.25
CA ASP A 103 -1.28 -1.23 28.89
C ASP A 103 -0.99 -1.24 27.37
N GLU A 104 -1.42 -2.31 26.67
CA GLU A 104 -1.37 -2.38 25.20
C GLU A 104 -2.20 -1.27 24.54
N VAL A 105 -3.39 -0.96 25.08
CA VAL A 105 -4.28 0.09 24.58
C VAL A 105 -3.70 1.47 24.90
N ILE A 106 -3.18 1.67 26.10
CA ILE A 106 -2.56 2.94 26.52
C ILE A 106 -1.37 3.26 25.60
N SER A 107 -0.49 2.28 25.39
CA SER A 107 0.68 2.42 24.50
C SER A 107 0.25 2.72 23.06
N TYR A 108 -0.84 2.10 22.60
CA TYR A 108 -1.38 2.34 21.27
C TYR A 108 -1.93 3.77 21.10
N ILE A 109 -2.61 4.32 22.10
CA ILE A 109 -3.14 5.69 22.05
C ILE A 109 -2.01 6.73 22.16
N GLN A 110 -1.02 6.48 23.01
CA GLN A 110 0.09 7.41 23.26
C GLN A 110 1.10 7.49 22.11
N ASP A 111 1.19 6.45 21.27
CA ASP A 111 2.07 6.47 20.11
C ASP A 111 1.54 7.48 19.07
N SER A 112 2.28 8.58 18.92
CA SER A 112 1.92 9.71 18.06
C SER A 112 1.75 9.32 16.59
N ARG A 113 2.33 8.19 16.15
CA ARG A 113 2.20 7.68 14.79
C ARG A 113 0.79 7.17 14.48
N ASN A 114 0.07 6.70 15.50
CA ASN A 114 -1.28 6.16 15.31
C ASN A 114 -2.33 7.28 15.10
N GLY A 115 -2.02 8.51 15.52
CA GLY A 115 -2.86 9.68 15.30
C GLY A 115 -4.22 9.62 16.00
N ILE A 116 -4.28 9.02 17.18
CA ILE A 116 -5.51 8.87 17.97
C ILE A 116 -5.65 10.07 18.89
N SER A 117 -6.71 10.86 18.69
CA SER A 117 -7.06 11.94 19.60
C SER A 117 -8.21 11.50 20.48
N VAL A 118 -7.93 11.32 21.77
CA VAL A 118 -8.96 11.20 22.82
C VAL A 118 -9.21 12.61 23.38
N SER A 119 -10.40 12.86 23.94
CA SER A 119 -10.71 14.13 24.61
C SER A 119 -9.62 14.49 25.63
N SER A 120 -9.20 15.76 25.68
CA SER A 120 -8.13 16.26 26.56
C SER A 120 -8.41 16.06 28.04
N ASP A 121 -9.69 15.92 28.39
CA ASP A 121 -10.15 15.82 29.77
C ASP A 121 -10.11 14.38 30.30
N ILE A 122 -9.72 13.41 29.45
CA ILE A 122 -9.65 11.99 29.80
C ILE A 122 -8.20 11.59 30.00
N ASP A 123 -7.83 11.31 31.25
CA ASP A 123 -6.53 10.71 31.56
C ASP A 123 -6.58 9.19 31.38
N ILE A 124 -6.14 8.74 30.20
CA ILE A 124 -6.09 7.33 29.80
C ILE A 124 -5.16 6.45 30.66
N THR A 125 -4.30 7.05 31.49
CA THR A 125 -3.38 6.30 32.37
C THR A 125 -4.01 5.92 33.71
N ASN A 126 -5.11 6.60 34.07
CA ASN A 126 -5.84 6.41 35.31
C ASN A 126 -7.02 5.44 35.15
N VAL A 127 -7.71 5.16 36.26
CA VAL A 127 -8.93 4.36 36.24
C VAL A 127 -10.08 5.16 35.64
N LEU A 128 -10.74 4.60 34.64
CA LEU A 128 -11.79 5.24 33.87
C LEU A 128 -13.16 4.63 34.17
N GLY A 129 -14.20 5.47 34.16
CA GLY A 129 -15.59 5.02 34.22
C GLY A 129 -16.10 4.58 32.83
N ALA A 130 -17.30 3.99 32.79
CA ALA A 130 -17.88 3.48 31.54
C ALA A 130 -18.04 4.56 30.45
N GLY A 131 -18.38 5.80 30.82
CA GLY A 131 -18.52 6.92 29.86
C GLY A 131 -17.20 7.32 29.21
N ASP A 132 -16.13 7.41 30.00
CA ASP A 132 -14.80 7.75 29.50
C ASP A 132 -14.25 6.62 28.61
N LEU A 133 -14.43 5.36 29.04
CA LEU A 133 -14.06 4.19 28.22
C LEU A 133 -14.82 4.16 26.89
N GLN A 134 -16.11 4.53 26.88
CA GLN A 134 -16.88 4.64 25.64
C GLN A 134 -16.30 5.71 24.70
N THR A 135 -15.81 6.83 25.25
CA THR A 135 -15.15 7.88 24.49
C THR A 135 -13.83 7.38 23.90
N VAL A 136 -13.02 6.66 24.68
CA VAL A 136 -11.78 6.03 24.18
C VAL A 136 -12.08 5.02 23.08
N LYS A 137 -13.07 4.15 23.26
CA LYS A 137 -13.52 3.18 22.24
C LYS A 137 -13.93 3.90 20.97
N ALA A 138 -14.74 4.97 21.07
CA ALA A 138 -15.20 5.72 19.92
C ALA A 138 -14.03 6.33 19.12
N ALA A 139 -13.03 6.89 19.78
CA ALA A 139 -11.84 7.43 19.11
C ALA A 139 -11.06 6.34 18.36
N ILE A 140 -10.84 5.18 18.98
CA ILE A 140 -10.14 4.05 18.34
C ILE A 140 -10.95 3.47 17.18
N SER A 141 -12.26 3.29 17.36
CA SER A 141 -13.16 2.78 16.31
C SER A 141 -13.27 3.75 15.13
N ALA A 142 -13.24 5.06 15.37
CA ALA A 142 -13.21 6.06 14.30
C ALA A 142 -11.94 5.91 13.43
N LYS A 143 -10.77 5.71 14.05
CA LYS A 143 -9.52 5.42 13.32
C LYS A 143 -9.66 4.14 12.49
N ALA A 144 -10.17 3.05 13.07
CA ALA A 144 -10.39 1.79 12.35
C ALA A 144 -11.29 1.95 11.11
N ASN A 145 -12.39 2.71 11.25
CA ASN A 145 -13.32 2.98 10.16
C ASN A 145 -12.66 3.80 9.04
N ASN A 146 -11.92 4.86 9.39
CA ASN A 146 -11.20 5.67 8.40
C ASN A 146 -10.20 4.83 7.59
N LEU A 147 -9.44 3.97 8.26
CA LEU A 147 -8.49 3.06 7.60
C LEU A 147 -9.20 2.05 6.68
N THR A 148 -10.36 1.55 7.11
CA THR A 148 -11.19 0.66 6.29
C THR A 148 -11.70 1.37 5.03
N THR A 149 -12.08 2.65 5.16
CA THR A 149 -12.44 3.49 4.00
C THR A 149 -11.27 3.65 3.04
N THR A 150 -10.06 3.90 3.52
CA THR A 150 -8.85 3.95 2.67
C THR A 150 -8.64 2.65 1.89
N VAL A 151 -8.75 1.50 2.57
CA VAL A 151 -8.63 0.19 1.91
C VAL A 151 -9.68 0.01 0.82
N ASN A 152 -10.94 0.31 1.12
CA ASN A 152 -12.04 0.17 0.18
C ASN A 152 -11.87 1.07 -1.06
N ASN A 153 -11.43 2.32 -0.85
CA ASN A 153 -11.19 3.26 -1.94
C ASN A 153 -10.01 2.81 -2.81
N ASN A 154 -8.97 2.24 -2.21
CA ASN A 154 -7.78 1.80 -2.94
C ASN A 154 -7.99 0.47 -3.67
N GLN A 155 -8.96 -0.35 -3.27
CA GLN A 155 -9.24 -1.64 -3.92
C GLN A 155 -9.63 -1.49 -5.41
N LEU A 156 -10.53 -0.55 -5.73
CA LEU A 156 -10.94 -0.29 -7.12
C LEU A 156 -9.77 0.28 -7.93
N THR A 157 -9.01 1.19 -7.33
CA THR A 157 -7.82 1.80 -7.92
C THR A 157 -6.79 0.74 -8.30
N LEU A 158 -6.50 -0.21 -7.40
CA LEU A 158 -5.59 -1.34 -7.67
C LEU A 158 -6.10 -2.26 -8.77
N GLN A 159 -7.42 -2.50 -8.84
CA GLN A 159 -8.00 -3.29 -9.92
C GLN A 159 -7.80 -2.62 -11.29
N GLN A 160 -8.03 -1.31 -11.38
CA GLN A 160 -7.76 -0.54 -12.59
C GLN A 160 -6.28 -0.58 -12.95
N MET A 161 -5.40 -0.41 -11.96
CA MET A 161 -3.96 -0.47 -12.14
C MET A 161 -3.49 -1.82 -12.68
N SER A 162 -3.99 -2.92 -12.13
CA SER A 162 -3.70 -4.29 -12.60
C SER A 162 -4.15 -4.50 -14.05
N ASN A 163 -5.35 -4.04 -14.41
CA ASN A 163 -5.84 -4.10 -15.79
C ASN A 163 -4.95 -3.30 -16.74
N THR A 164 -4.53 -2.09 -16.35
CA THR A 164 -3.61 -1.27 -17.14
C THR A 164 -2.24 -1.92 -17.29
N LEU A 165 -1.67 -2.51 -16.24
CA LEU A 165 -0.39 -3.23 -16.32
C LEU A 165 -0.45 -4.43 -17.28
N ASN A 166 -1.54 -5.19 -17.23
CA ASN A 166 -1.76 -6.30 -18.16
C ASN A 166 -1.88 -5.79 -19.60
N LEU A 167 -2.62 -4.71 -19.82
CA LEU A 167 -2.77 -4.09 -21.13
C LEU A 167 -1.41 -3.60 -21.69
N LEU A 168 -0.61 -2.93 -20.86
CA LEU A 168 0.73 -2.45 -21.25
C LEU A 168 1.67 -3.59 -21.58
N THR A 169 1.62 -4.68 -20.81
CA THR A 169 2.43 -5.88 -21.06
C THR A 169 2.08 -6.52 -22.41
N ASN A 170 0.79 -6.64 -22.70
CA ASN A 170 0.30 -7.18 -23.97
C ASN A 170 0.67 -6.26 -25.15
N ALA A 171 0.43 -4.95 -25.03
CA ALA A 171 0.77 -3.98 -26.07
C ALA A 171 2.27 -3.97 -26.39
N ARG A 172 3.13 -4.09 -25.37
CA ARG A 172 4.58 -4.22 -25.55
C ARG A 172 4.95 -5.51 -26.28
N SER A 173 4.35 -6.64 -25.90
CA SER A 173 4.58 -7.94 -26.54
C SER A 173 4.17 -7.91 -28.02
N ASP A 174 3.01 -7.34 -28.33
CA ASP A 174 2.53 -7.18 -29.71
C ASP A 174 3.49 -6.34 -30.55
N MET A 175 4.03 -5.27 -29.97
CA MET A 175 5.03 -4.43 -30.64
C MET A 175 6.33 -5.17 -30.93
N HIS A 176 6.82 -6.00 -30.01
CA HIS A 176 7.98 -6.87 -30.24
C HIS A 176 7.72 -7.86 -31.38
N SER A 177 6.54 -8.50 -31.38
CA SER A 177 6.15 -9.43 -32.44
C SER A 177 6.06 -8.75 -33.80
N LEU A 178 5.45 -7.56 -33.87
CA LEU A 178 5.35 -6.78 -35.09
C LEU A 178 6.73 -6.38 -35.62
N GLN A 179 7.61 -5.86 -34.75
CA GLN A 179 8.98 -5.52 -35.11
C GLN A 179 9.72 -6.71 -35.72
N TYR A 180 9.64 -7.88 -35.08
CA TYR A 180 10.27 -9.10 -35.57
C TYR A 180 9.76 -9.50 -36.95
N ARG A 181 8.43 -9.52 -37.14
CA ARG A 181 7.80 -9.89 -38.41
C ARG A 181 8.17 -8.92 -39.54
N THR A 182 8.23 -7.63 -39.26
CA THR A 182 8.62 -6.62 -40.25
C THR A 182 10.06 -6.80 -40.70
N ILE A 183 10.99 -7.09 -39.78
CA ILE A 183 12.40 -7.32 -40.12
C ILE A 183 12.57 -8.62 -40.91
N GLN A 184 11.90 -9.71 -40.49
CA GLN A 184 11.97 -11.01 -41.17
C GLN A 184 11.42 -11.00 -42.59
N ALA A 185 10.48 -10.10 -42.90
CA ALA A 185 9.95 -9.96 -44.26
C ALA A 185 10.99 -9.40 -45.27
N ILE A 186 12.11 -8.84 -44.78
CA ILE A 186 13.18 -8.31 -45.63
C ILE A 186 14.12 -9.46 -46.02
N SER A 187 14.12 -9.84 -47.29
CA SER A 187 15.08 -10.80 -47.84
C SER A 187 16.25 -10.06 -48.47
N PHE A 188 17.48 -10.37 -48.05
CA PHE A 188 18.69 -9.86 -48.68
C PHE A 188 19.21 -10.88 -49.70
N GLY A 189 19.43 -10.44 -50.96
CA GLY A 189 20.02 -11.28 -52.00
C GLY A 189 19.03 -12.16 -52.79
N LYS A 190 17.74 -11.82 -52.77
CA LYS A 190 16.71 -12.32 -53.70
C LYS A 190 16.06 -11.17 -54.43
#